data_AF-A0A957H567-F1
#
_entry.id   AF-A0A957H567-F1
#
_cell.length_a   1.000
_cell.length_b   1.000
_cell.length_c   1.000
_cell.angle_alpha   90.00
_cell.angle_beta   90.00
_cell.angle_gamma   90.00
#
_symmetry.space_group_name_H-M   'P 1'
#
loop_
_entity.id
_entity.type
_entity.pdbx_description
1 polymer ?
#
loop_
_entity_poly.entity_id
_entity_poly.type
_entity_poly.pdbx_seq_one_letter_code
_entity_poly.pdbx_strand_id
1 'polypeptide(L)'
;MTRTTFNTIVLGLGAIGSGALYWLSRRLGGEVLGMEQFELGHVRGGSQDHSRIIRLSYHNTHYIELAKAAYAAWRELEADADESLLVTTGG
;
A
#
# COMPACT_ATOMS: atom_id res chain seq x y z
N MET A 1 23.44 -17.33 -9.61
CA MET A 1 23.02 -17.96 -8.34
C MET A 1 21.67 -17.38 -7.97
N THR A 2 20.70 -18.21 -7.58
CA THR A 2 19.41 -17.75 -7.05
C THR A 2 19.60 -17.27 -5.62
N ARG A 3 19.17 -16.04 -5.32
CA ARG A 3 19.22 -15.46 -3.97
C ARG A 3 18.10 -16.07 -3.12
N THR A 4 18.43 -16.61 -1.95
CA THR A 4 17.48 -17.24 -1.03
C THR A 4 17.41 -16.59 0.35
N THR A 5 18.16 -15.51 0.59
CA THR A 5 18.22 -14.79 1.87
C THR A 5 17.88 -13.32 1.65
N PHE A 6 16.97 -12.80 2.47
CA PHE A 6 16.51 -11.41 2.45
C PHE A 6 16.39 -10.90 3.89
N ASN A 7 16.62 -9.60 4.10
CA ASN A 7 16.49 -8.98 5.42
C ASN A 7 15.02 -8.88 5.85
N THR A 8 14.11 -8.77 4.88
CA THR A 8 12.67 -8.70 5.13
C THR A 8 11.91 -9.41 4.03
N ILE A 9 10.89 -10.16 4.42
CA ILE A 9 9.96 -10.83 3.49
C ILE A 9 8.55 -10.35 3.81
N VAL A 10 7.84 -9.86 2.79
CA VAL A 10 6.42 -9.52 2.86
C VAL A 10 5.63 -10.70 2.28
N LEU A 11 4.88 -11.39 3.14
CA LEU A 11 4.04 -12.52 2.77
C LEU A 11 2.60 -12.03 2.54
N GLY A 12 2.11 -12.19 1.31
CA GLY A 12 0.87 -11.63 0.81
C GLY A 12 1.06 -10.22 0.25
N LEU A 13 0.67 -10.00 -1.00
CA LEU A 13 0.80 -8.73 -1.73
C LEU A 13 -0.57 -8.13 -2.10
N GLY A 14 -1.56 -8.29 -1.22
CA GLY A 14 -2.77 -7.45 -1.23
C GLY A 14 -2.46 -5.97 -0.92
N ALA A 15 -3.48 -5.14 -0.71
CA ALA A 15 -3.30 -3.69 -0.55
C ALA A 15 -2.26 -3.31 0.54
N ILE A 16 -2.32 -3.95 1.71
CA ILE A 16 -1.39 -3.68 2.82
C ILE A 16 0.02 -4.19 2.49
N GLY A 17 0.14 -5.42 1.98
CA GLY A 17 1.43 -6.04 1.69
C GLY A 17 2.18 -5.36 0.56
N SER A 18 1.49 -5.02 -0.54
CA SER A 18 2.07 -4.25 -1.64
C SER A 18 2.51 -2.86 -1.19
N GLY A 19 1.70 -2.17 -0.37
CA GLY A 19 2.10 -0.89 0.24
C GLY A 19 3.33 -1.03 1.13
N ALA A 20 3.39 -2.06 1.99
CA ALA A 20 4.56 -2.32 2.82
C ALA A 20 5.80 -2.62 1.98
N LEU A 21 5.68 -3.47 0.96
CA LEU A 21 6.78 -3.81 0.05
C LEU A 21 7.33 -2.58 -0.68
N TYR A 22 6.44 -1.71 -1.16
CA TYR A 22 6.81 -0.44 -1.80
C TYR A 22 7.63 0.47 -0.88
N TRP A 23 7.16 0.72 0.35
CA TRP A 23 7.91 1.57 1.28
C TRP A 23 9.20 0.92 1.78
N LEU A 24 9.21 -0.40 1.97
CA LEU A 24 10.40 -1.14 2.37
C LEU A 24 11.45 -1.16 1.26
N SER A 25 11.06 -1.34 -0.01
CA SER A 25 12.00 -1.38 -1.13
C SER A 25 12.70 -0.03 -1.33
N ARG A 26 12.00 1.09 -1.08
CA ARG A 26 12.61 2.44 -1.09
C ARG A 26 13.66 2.64 -0.01
N ARG A 27 13.55 1.95 1.13
CA ARG A 27 14.50 2.05 2.26
C ARG A 27 15.63 1.02 2.21
N LEU A 28 15.30 -0.21 1.79
CA LEU A 28 16.18 -1.37 1.88
C LEU A 28 16.71 -1.83 0.51
N GLY A 29 16.20 -1.29 -0.59
CA GLY A 29 16.56 -1.70 -1.95
C GLY A 29 16.22 -3.17 -2.20
N GLY A 30 17.16 -3.91 -2.80
CA GLY A 30 17.00 -5.31 -3.16
C GLY A 30 16.98 -6.30 -1.98
N GLU A 31 17.02 -5.82 -0.74
CA GLU A 31 17.03 -6.64 0.48
C GLU A 31 15.64 -7.08 0.97
N VAL A 32 14.57 -6.66 0.27
CA VAL A 32 13.19 -7.07 0.56
C VAL A 32 12.65 -7.99 -0.54
N LEU A 33 11.95 -9.05 -0.14
CA LEU A 33 11.23 -9.95 -1.04
C LEU A 33 9.73 -9.84 -0.79
N GLY A 34 8.95 -9.67 -1.86
CA GLY A 34 7.50 -9.84 -1.83
C GLY A 34 7.08 -11.20 -2.36
N MET A 35 6.13 -11.86 -1.68
CA MET A 35 5.58 -13.14 -2.12
C MET A 35 4.05 -13.11 -2.07
N GLU A 36 3.40 -13.47 -3.17
CA GLU A 36 1.95 -13.63 -3.27
C GLU A 36 1.65 -15.07 -3.71
N GLN A 37 0.62 -15.67 -3.11
CA GLN A 37 0.19 -17.03 -3.43
C GLN A 37 -0.53 -17.06 -4.78
N PHE A 38 -1.21 -15.97 -5.15
CA PHE A 38 -1.96 -15.85 -6.40
C PHE A 38 -1.30 -14.85 -7.37
N GLU A 39 -2.02 -14.47 -8.42
CA GLU A 39 -1.64 -13.35 -9.28
C GLU A 39 -1.82 -12.00 -8.55
N LEU A 40 -1.00 -11.01 -8.89
CA LEU A 40 -1.18 -9.66 -8.36
C LEU A 40 -2.54 -9.10 -8.83
N GLY A 41 -3.31 -8.51 -7.91
CA GLY A 41 -4.64 -7.97 -8.22
C GLY A 41 -5.77 -9.00 -8.25
N HIS A 42 -5.52 -10.24 -7.81
CA HIS A 42 -6.55 -11.29 -7.78
C HIS A 42 -7.80 -10.92 -6.93
N VAL A 43 -8.94 -11.53 -7.28
CA VAL A 43 -10.25 -11.32 -6.62
C VAL A 43 -10.54 -12.27 -5.46
N ARG A 44 -9.49 -12.81 -4.82
CA ARG A 44 -9.62 -13.85 -3.77
C ARG A 44 -9.37 -13.32 -2.36
N GLY A 45 -9.46 -12.01 -2.15
CA GLY A 45 -9.13 -11.35 -0.89
C GLY A 45 -9.84 -10.00 -0.70
N GLY A 46 -9.64 -9.35 0.45
CA GLY A 46 -10.40 -8.14 0.81
C GLY A 46 -10.09 -6.86 -0.02
N SER A 47 -9.07 -6.90 -0.88
CA SER A 47 -8.63 -5.77 -1.70
C SER A 47 -9.25 -5.73 -3.10
N GLN A 48 -10.14 -6.66 -3.44
CA GLN A 48 -10.89 -6.70 -4.70
C GLN A 48 -11.76 -5.44 -4.93
N ASP A 49 -12.39 -5.28 -6.09
CA ASP A 49 -13.23 -4.12 -6.46
C ASP A 49 -12.42 -2.83 -6.77
N HIS A 50 -13.05 -1.84 -7.39
CA HIS A 50 -12.40 -0.75 -8.10
C HIS A 50 -12.08 0.49 -7.26
N SER A 51 -12.74 0.68 -6.12
CA SER A 51 -12.58 1.89 -5.32
C SER A 51 -12.75 1.64 -3.82
N ARG A 52 -12.20 2.54 -3.01
CA ARG A 52 -12.35 2.56 -1.55
C ARG A 52 -12.47 4.00 -1.06
N ILE A 53 -13.29 4.20 -0.04
CA ILE A 53 -13.43 5.50 0.63
C ILE A 53 -12.23 5.74 1.54
N ILE A 54 -11.66 6.93 1.45
CA ILE A 54 -10.76 7.52 2.43
C ILE A 54 -11.42 8.78 3.00
N ARG A 55 -11.34 9.01 4.32
CA ARG A 55 -12.00 10.15 4.99
C ARG A 55 -11.21 10.61 6.21
N LEU A 56 -11.39 11.86 6.62
CA LEU A 56 -10.82 12.40 7.86
C LEU A 56 -11.76 12.28 9.06
N SER A 57 -13.07 12.13 8.82
CA SER A 57 -14.07 12.09 9.88
C SER A 57 -14.06 10.74 10.61
N TYR A 58 -13.53 10.75 11.83
CA TYR A 58 -13.52 9.63 12.77
C TYR A 58 -13.78 10.15 14.20
N HIS A 59 -14.42 9.33 15.03
CA HIS A 59 -14.64 9.66 16.44
C HIS A 59 -13.36 9.58 17.29
N ASN A 60 -12.35 8.84 16.82
CA ASN A 60 -11.09 8.64 17.51
C ASN A 60 -9.99 9.47 16.83
N THR A 61 -9.35 10.36 17.58
CA THR A 61 -8.28 11.25 17.11
C THR A 61 -7.09 10.50 16.53
N HIS A 62 -6.78 9.30 17.00
CA HIS A 62 -5.71 8.48 16.44
C HIS A 62 -5.97 8.11 14.97
N TYR A 63 -7.23 7.80 14.63
CA TYR A 63 -7.60 7.52 13.25
C TYR A 63 -7.61 8.78 12.37
N ILE A 64 -7.86 9.96 12.95
CA ILE A 64 -7.75 11.24 12.23
C ILE A 64 -6.30 11.48 11.83
N GLU A 65 -5.35 11.33 12.78
CA GLU A 65 -3.93 11.53 12.49
C GLU A 65 -3.39 10.47 11.53
N LEU A 66 -3.84 9.21 11.66
CA LEU A 66 -3.51 8.16 10.69
C LEU A 66 -4.06 8.48 9.29
N ALA A 67 -5.29 8.98 9.19
CA ALA A 67 -5.88 9.37 7.91
C ALA A 67 -5.12 10.52 7.26
N LYS A 68 -4.71 11.55 8.02
CA LYS A 68 -3.85 12.64 7.50
C LYS A 68 -2.54 12.11 6.92
N ALA A 69 -1.87 11.20 7.65
CA ALA A 69 -0.65 10.55 7.15
C ALA A 69 -0.93 9.70 5.90
N ALA A 70 -2.07 9.00 5.84
CA ALA A 70 -2.48 8.25 4.67
C ALA A 70 -2.72 9.14 3.44
N TYR A 71 -3.37 10.30 3.59
CA TYR A 71 -3.52 11.27 2.49
C TYR A 71 -2.17 11.73 1.93
N ALA A 72 -1.20 12.04 2.80
CA ALA A 72 0.14 12.41 2.37
C ALA A 72 0.83 11.25 1.61
N ALA A 73 0.74 10.03 2.14
CA ALA A 73 1.29 8.83 1.49
C ALA A 73 0.66 8.54 0.13
N TRP A 74 -0.65 8.75 -0.04
CA TRP A 74 -1.33 8.62 -1.33
C TRP A 74 -0.84 9.65 -2.34
N ARG A 75 -0.67 10.91 -1.95
CA ARG A 75 -0.12 11.94 -2.86
C ARG A 75 1.31 11.61 -3.31
N GLU A 76 2.12 11.05 -2.43
CA GLU A 76 3.46 10.61 -2.80
C GLU A 76 3.42 9.42 -3.77
N LEU A 77 2.52 8.46 -3.55
CA LEU A 77 2.33 7.34 -4.48
C LEU A 77 1.82 7.80 -5.85
N GLU A 78 0.88 8.74 -5.91
CA GLU A 78 0.40 9.34 -7.18
C GLU A 78 1.57 9.95 -7.98
N ALA A 79 2.46 10.66 -7.30
CA ALA A 79 3.64 11.27 -7.94
C ALA A 79 4.63 10.23 -8.46
N ASP A 80 4.89 9.17 -7.68
CA ASP A 80 5.82 8.10 -8.08
C ASP A 80 5.25 7.24 -9.22
N ALA A 81 3.92 7.07 -9.29
CA ALA A 81 3.23 6.30 -10.32
C ALA A 81 2.88 7.11 -11.59
N ASP A 82 2.95 8.44 -11.53
CA ASP A 82 2.41 9.35 -12.55
C ASP A 82 0.93 9.03 -12.89
N GLU A 83 0.14 8.75 -11.85
CA GLU A 83 -1.25 8.33 -11.96
C GLU A 83 -2.13 9.06 -10.93
N SER A 84 -3.36 9.42 -11.34
CA SER A 84 -4.37 9.97 -10.43
C SER A 84 -5.08 8.84 -9.68
N LEU A 85 -4.72 8.64 -8.41
CA LEU A 85 -5.24 7.56 -7.55
C LEU A 85 -6.27 8.06 -6.53
N LEU A 86 -6.25 9.35 -6.18
CA LEU A 86 -7.10 9.95 -5.15
C LEU A 86 -8.07 10.97 -5.75
N VAL A 87 -9.34 10.57 -5.86
CA VAL A 87 -10.43 11.43 -6.34
C VAL A 87 -11.15 12.05 -5.14
N THR A 88 -11.04 13.37 -4.98
CA THR A 88 -11.77 14.10 -3.93
C THR A 88 -13.20 14.38 -4.39
N THR A 89 -14.16 13.62 -3.86
CA THR A 89 -15.59 13.76 -4.17
C THR A 89 -16.40 14.45 -3.07
N GLY A 90 -15.76 14.84 -1.97
CA GLY A 90 -16.37 15.45 -0.79
C GLY A 90 -15.66 15.03 0.49
N GLY A 91 -16.03 15.66 1.62
CA GLY A 91 -15.46 15.41 2.95
C GLY A 91 -16.37 15.89 4.05
#